data_AF-A0A178MQ15-F1
#
_entry.id   AF-A0A178MQ15-F1
#
_cell.length_a   1.000
_cell.length_b   1.000
_cell.length_c   1.000
_cell.angle_alpha   90.00
_cell.angle_beta   90.00
_cell.angle_gamma   90.00
#
_symmetry.space_group_name_H-M   'P 1'
#
loop_
_entity.id
_entity.type
_entity.pdbx_description
1 polymer ?
#
loop_
_entity_poly.entity_id
_entity_poly.type
_entity_poly.pdbx_seq_one_letter_code
_entity_poly.pdbx_strand_id
1 'polypeptide(L)'
;MAFKHFAAQARSPPEWAFFFATRRTIMPEIIRRSPMPPTKLSQQDYTSAVANHLKTFEGAVPRIYTDDYGIPTMGSGVALAVRNGSGRFILRDLSAIGGEISGDLTKPYRFAPAETKLLNDTVGKLNDPKLDPDAKKREAQKLIPEYRPGAETADKNKFGFSLSDERIAKQAETAWSEHRERAFDTVRQQADKRGWSKEQTDAYIESLKGTRQEIALTSMAFNGVPAPKATGAMLDNDPATMRKEILYDSNADESRGIATRRRAEADLATGSPSGWKPEEQAKWKAVENSTEAKAYRKAYPKAFEQGQPSPDTKDPMSTDSLIERLKANPLPRFEGQPAPWPTASQWPQPKDGGADGADEGDGGGGPGPQDAPMGQTDPEDFTRSFGSGLGLL
;
A
#
# COMPACT_ATOMS: atom_id res chain seq x y z
N MET A 1 17.02 -88.60 11.18
CA MET A 1 16.32 -87.33 11.47
C MET A 1 16.01 -86.65 10.15
N ALA A 2 14.74 -86.34 9.91
CA ALA A 2 14.19 -85.97 8.61
C ALA A 2 14.13 -84.44 8.44
N PHE A 3 14.68 -83.92 7.36
CA PHE A 3 14.41 -82.57 6.88
C PHE A 3 13.59 -82.66 5.59
N LYS A 4 12.33 -82.22 5.67
CA LYS A 4 11.39 -82.13 4.56
C LYS A 4 11.66 -80.83 3.78
N HIS A 5 11.82 -80.96 2.46
CA HIS A 5 11.76 -79.87 1.50
C HIS A 5 10.36 -79.23 1.50
N PHE A 6 10.29 -77.91 1.69
CA PHE A 6 9.12 -77.10 1.34
C PHE A 6 9.42 -76.38 0.01
N ALA A 7 8.81 -76.88 -1.07
CA ALA A 7 8.72 -76.17 -2.33
C ALA A 7 7.56 -75.16 -2.24
N ALA A 8 7.86 -73.87 -2.34
CA ALA A 8 6.87 -72.81 -2.39
C ALA A 8 6.21 -72.80 -3.79
N GLN A 9 4.93 -73.14 -3.83
CA GLN A 9 4.11 -73.15 -5.04
C GLN A 9 3.67 -71.71 -5.32
N ALA A 10 4.27 -71.08 -6.35
CA ALA A 10 3.86 -69.77 -6.83
C ALA A 10 2.43 -69.85 -7.39
N ARG A 11 1.47 -69.24 -6.68
CA ARG A 11 0.09 -69.09 -7.15
C ARG A 11 0.07 -67.97 -8.19
N SER A 12 -0.38 -68.29 -9.40
CA SER A 12 -0.66 -67.32 -10.46
C SER A 12 -1.60 -66.23 -9.93
N PRO A 13 -1.36 -64.94 -10.24
CA PRO A 13 -2.28 -63.88 -9.86
C PRO A 13 -3.65 -64.13 -10.52
N PRO A 14 -4.75 -63.89 -9.80
CA PRO A 14 -6.09 -64.13 -10.31
C PRO A 14 -6.43 -63.17 -11.47
N GLU A 15 -7.19 -63.66 -12.46
CA GLU A 15 -7.50 -62.96 -13.71
C GLU A 15 -8.17 -61.58 -13.54
N TRP A 16 -8.74 -61.27 -12.37
CA TRP A 16 -9.26 -59.93 -12.08
C TRP A 16 -8.15 -58.87 -11.88
N ALA A 17 -6.89 -59.26 -11.75
CA ALA A 17 -5.75 -58.34 -11.66
C ALA A 17 -5.39 -57.66 -12.99
N PHE A 18 -5.95 -58.12 -14.13
CA PHE A 18 -5.69 -57.53 -15.46
C PHE A 18 -6.70 -56.45 -15.89
N PHE A 19 -7.75 -56.17 -15.10
CA PHE A 19 -8.74 -55.13 -15.42
C PHE A 19 -8.37 -53.71 -14.93
N PHE A 20 -7.20 -53.54 -14.31
CA PHE A 20 -6.57 -52.21 -14.14
C PHE A 20 -5.66 -51.86 -15.32
N ALA A 21 -6.04 -52.30 -16.54
CA ALA A 21 -5.53 -51.71 -17.76
C ALA A 21 -5.79 -50.21 -17.70
N THR A 22 -4.72 -49.48 -17.42
CA THR A 22 -4.55 -48.03 -17.49
C THR A 22 -5.59 -47.37 -18.39
N ARG A 23 -6.73 -46.95 -17.82
CA ARG A 23 -7.47 -45.83 -18.39
C ARG A 23 -6.51 -44.67 -18.28
N ARG A 24 -5.69 -44.45 -19.32
CA ARG A 24 -5.12 -43.14 -19.59
C ARG A 24 -6.34 -42.24 -19.69
N THR A 25 -6.70 -41.60 -18.58
CA THR A 25 -7.59 -40.47 -18.61
C THR A 25 -6.92 -39.52 -19.57
N ILE A 26 -7.45 -39.44 -20.79
CA ILE A 26 -7.08 -38.40 -21.74
C ILE A 26 -7.58 -37.15 -21.04
N MET A 27 -6.70 -36.54 -20.24
CA MET A 27 -6.93 -35.22 -19.68
C MET A 27 -7.22 -34.36 -20.90
N PRO A 28 -8.43 -33.79 -21.01
CA PRO A 28 -8.77 -32.95 -22.14
C PRO A 28 -7.63 -31.94 -22.26
N GLU A 29 -7.07 -31.84 -23.47
CA GLU A 29 -6.01 -30.89 -23.76
C GLU A 29 -6.51 -29.52 -23.32
N ILE A 30 -6.00 -29.04 -22.19
CA ILE A 30 -6.40 -27.76 -21.64
C ILE A 30 -5.89 -26.76 -22.67
N ILE A 31 -6.79 -26.26 -23.51
CA ILE A 31 -6.48 -25.23 -24.51
C ILE A 31 -5.98 -24.02 -23.71
N ARG A 32 -4.66 -23.91 -23.59
CA ARG A 32 -4.01 -22.83 -22.87
C ARG A 32 -4.25 -21.56 -23.65
N ARG A 33 -5.10 -20.69 -23.13
CA ARG A 33 -5.22 -19.34 -23.67
C ARG A 33 -3.92 -18.60 -23.38
N SER A 34 -3.44 -17.86 -24.37
CA SER A 34 -2.35 -16.91 -24.14
C SER A 34 -2.82 -15.83 -23.17
N PRO A 35 -1.98 -15.38 -22.23
CA PRO A 35 -2.34 -14.29 -21.34
C PRO A 35 -2.51 -12.98 -22.09
N MET A 36 -3.20 -12.03 -21.47
CA MET A 36 -3.31 -10.68 -21.99
C MET A 36 -1.91 -10.06 -22.14
N PRO A 37 -1.59 -9.45 -23.32
CA PRO A 37 -0.30 -8.83 -23.54
C PRO A 37 -0.12 -7.62 -22.60
N PRO A 38 0.97 -7.56 -21.82
CA PRO A 38 1.18 -6.45 -20.90
C PRO A 38 1.37 -5.12 -21.64
N THR A 39 0.77 -4.04 -21.13
CA THR A 39 0.92 -2.69 -21.66
C THR A 39 2.08 -2.00 -20.97
N LYS A 40 3.29 -2.15 -21.54
CA LYS A 40 4.53 -1.57 -21.02
C LYS A 40 4.49 -0.04 -21.04
N LEU A 41 5.02 0.56 -19.98
CA LEU A 41 5.28 1.99 -19.86
C LEU A 41 6.79 2.22 -19.89
N SER A 42 7.22 3.43 -20.27
CA SER A 42 8.58 3.86 -19.98
C SER A 42 8.78 3.94 -18.46
N GLN A 43 10.02 3.87 -17.98
CA GLN A 43 10.29 3.97 -16.54
C GLN A 43 9.74 5.28 -15.94
N GLN A 44 9.86 6.39 -16.67
CA GLN A 44 9.36 7.69 -16.25
C GLN A 44 7.82 7.72 -16.22
N ASP A 45 7.17 7.17 -17.24
CA ASP A 45 5.70 7.11 -17.30
C ASP A 45 5.14 6.18 -16.22
N TYR A 46 5.78 5.03 -15.98
CA TYR A 46 5.40 4.12 -14.89
C TYR A 46 5.49 4.84 -13.54
N THR A 47 6.63 5.48 -13.24
CA THR A 47 6.84 6.18 -11.98
C THR A 47 5.82 7.31 -11.80
N SER A 48 5.55 8.06 -12.87
CA SER A 48 4.55 9.14 -12.87
C SER A 48 3.13 8.61 -12.69
N ALA A 49 2.78 7.51 -13.36
CA ALA A 49 1.47 6.89 -13.25
C ALA A 49 1.21 6.34 -11.85
N VAL A 50 2.20 5.65 -11.25
CA VAL A 50 2.13 5.19 -9.85
C VAL A 50 1.98 6.37 -8.90
N ALA A 51 2.83 7.40 -9.01
CA ALA A 51 2.78 8.57 -8.15
C ALA A 51 1.44 9.31 -8.25
N ASN A 52 0.94 9.53 -9.48
CA ASN A 52 -0.35 10.19 -9.70
C ASN A 52 -1.52 9.35 -9.17
N HIS A 53 -1.49 8.04 -9.36
CA HIS A 53 -2.52 7.13 -8.86
C HIS A 53 -2.58 7.15 -7.32
N LEU A 54 -1.43 7.01 -6.66
CA LEU A 54 -1.32 7.07 -5.21
C LEU A 54 -1.73 8.45 -4.67
N LYS A 55 -1.25 9.54 -5.30
CA LYS A 55 -1.64 10.91 -4.93
C LYS A 55 -3.15 11.15 -5.04
N THR A 56 -3.77 10.62 -6.10
CA THR A 56 -5.20 10.79 -6.36
C THR A 56 -6.07 10.02 -5.36
N PHE A 57 -5.69 8.78 -5.04
CA PHE A 57 -6.58 7.87 -4.32
C PHE A 57 -6.15 7.50 -2.90
N GLU A 58 -4.85 7.50 -2.57
CA GLU A 58 -4.39 7.36 -1.18
C GLU A 58 -4.31 8.72 -0.47
N GLY A 59 -4.23 9.81 -1.25
CA GLY A 59 -3.91 11.12 -0.75
C GLY A 59 -2.40 11.28 -0.53
N ALA A 60 -1.90 12.46 -0.88
CA ALA A 60 -0.53 12.87 -0.59
C ALA A 60 -0.60 14.09 0.30
N VAL A 61 -0.21 13.94 1.56
CA VAL A 61 -0.27 15.03 2.54
C VAL A 61 1.14 15.52 2.83
N PRO A 62 1.52 16.74 2.42
CA PRO A 62 2.88 17.23 2.56
C PRO A 62 3.22 17.67 4.00
N ARG A 63 2.46 17.22 5.00
CA ARG A 63 2.62 17.55 6.42
C ARG A 63 2.24 16.34 7.29
N ILE A 64 2.45 16.47 8.60
CA ILE A 64 1.86 15.55 9.57
C ILE A 64 0.39 15.92 9.78
N TYR A 65 -0.48 14.93 9.74
CA TYR A 65 -1.92 14.98 10.01
C TYR A 65 -2.30 13.83 10.94
N THR A 66 -3.56 13.72 11.32
CA THR A 66 -4.08 12.49 11.95
C THR A 66 -5.01 11.76 11.00
N ASP A 67 -4.91 10.44 10.92
CA ASP A 67 -5.82 9.62 10.11
C ASP A 67 -7.23 9.52 10.71
N ASP A 68 -8.06 8.66 10.12
CA ASP A 68 -9.44 8.40 10.56
C ASP A 68 -9.55 7.74 11.94
N TYR A 69 -8.43 7.35 12.55
CA TYR A 69 -8.34 6.80 13.91
C TYR A 69 -7.66 7.77 14.89
N GLY A 70 -7.27 8.97 14.43
CA GLY A 70 -6.55 9.95 15.24
C GLY A 70 -5.05 9.65 15.36
N ILE A 71 -4.52 8.68 14.62
CA ILE A 71 -3.10 8.31 14.65
C ILE A 71 -2.33 9.35 13.86
N PRO A 72 -1.24 9.93 14.41
CA PRO A 72 -0.40 10.87 13.67
C PRO A 72 0.25 10.15 12.48
N THR A 73 0.11 10.74 11.29
CA THR A 73 0.45 10.15 9.99
C THR A 73 1.03 11.23 9.07
N MET A 74 1.86 10.86 8.09
CA MET A 74 2.41 11.81 7.11
C MET A 74 2.49 11.24 5.70
N GLY A 75 2.63 12.13 4.71
CA GLY A 75 2.94 11.76 3.33
C GLY A 75 1.88 10.87 2.70
N SER A 76 2.28 9.65 2.33
CA SER A 76 1.42 8.64 1.70
C SER A 76 0.78 7.68 2.71
N GLY A 77 0.43 8.16 3.90
CA GLY A 77 -0.16 7.32 4.96
C GLY A 77 0.84 6.67 5.90
N VAL A 78 2.05 7.21 6.03
CA VAL A 78 3.08 6.68 6.94
C VAL A 78 2.71 7.01 8.39
N ALA A 79 2.29 6.00 9.14
CA ALA A 79 1.98 6.15 10.56
C ALA A 79 3.24 6.51 11.38
N LEU A 80 3.10 7.48 12.28
CA LEU A 80 4.15 7.95 13.18
C LEU A 80 4.07 7.28 14.56
N ALA A 81 2.95 6.64 14.87
CA ALA A 81 2.75 5.84 16.07
C ALA A 81 2.27 4.44 15.72
N VAL A 82 2.74 3.45 16.47
CA VAL A 82 2.43 2.03 16.28
C VAL A 82 1.95 1.41 17.59
N ARG A 83 1.18 0.32 17.52
CA ARG A 83 0.82 -0.44 18.73
C ARG A 83 1.98 -1.33 19.15
N ASN A 84 2.32 -1.30 20.44
CA ASN A 84 3.25 -2.26 21.03
C ASN A 84 2.53 -3.57 21.41
N GLY A 85 3.28 -4.52 21.99
CA GLY A 85 2.73 -5.82 22.43
C GLY A 85 1.62 -5.75 23.48
N SER A 86 1.47 -4.63 24.19
CA SER A 86 0.35 -4.40 25.12
C SER A 86 -0.85 -3.70 24.48
N GLY A 87 -0.81 -3.50 23.16
CA GLY A 87 -1.87 -2.82 22.40
C GLY A 87 -1.90 -1.30 22.58
N ARG A 88 -0.93 -0.72 23.31
CA ARG A 88 -0.80 0.73 23.50
C ARG A 88 -0.07 1.36 22.32
N PHE A 89 -0.50 2.55 21.93
CA PHE A 89 0.23 3.32 20.92
C PHE A 89 1.53 3.87 21.50
N ILE A 90 2.62 3.71 20.77
CA ILE A 90 3.92 4.32 21.06
C ILE A 90 4.34 5.12 19.83
N LEU A 91 4.94 6.30 20.05
CA LEU A 91 5.54 7.05 18.97
C LEU A 91 6.76 6.29 18.46
N ARG A 92 6.95 6.24 17.13
CA ARG A 92 8.18 5.72 16.53
C ARG A 92 9.36 6.59 16.94
N ASP A 93 10.57 6.05 16.79
CA ASP A 93 11.79 6.80 17.05
C ASP A 93 11.82 8.13 16.24
N LEU A 94 12.05 9.24 16.92
CA LEU A 94 11.99 10.57 16.31
C LEU A 94 13.10 10.78 15.27
N SER A 95 14.26 10.14 15.44
CA SER A 95 15.35 10.22 14.46
C SER A 95 14.98 9.46 13.18
N ALA A 96 14.32 8.30 13.31
CA ALA A 96 13.79 7.56 12.17
C ALA A 96 12.71 8.36 11.42
N ILE A 97 11.74 8.95 12.14
CA ILE A 97 10.73 9.83 11.53
C ILE A 97 11.41 11.03 10.84
N GLY A 98 12.38 11.66 11.51
CA GLY A 98 13.15 12.78 10.95
C GLY A 98 13.94 12.39 9.69
N GLY A 99 14.46 11.17 9.63
CA GLY A 99 15.11 10.59 8.47
C GLY A 99 14.14 10.36 7.30
N GLU A 100 12.90 9.95 7.58
CA GLU A 100 11.86 9.81 6.55
C GLU A 100 11.47 11.15 5.94
N ILE A 101 11.35 12.18 6.77
CA ILE A 101 11.03 13.56 6.37
C ILE A 101 12.14 14.13 5.48
N SER A 102 13.39 14.09 5.95
CA SER A 102 14.55 14.63 5.24
C SER A 102 14.96 13.80 4.03
N GLY A 103 14.74 12.49 4.09
CA GLY A 103 15.30 11.52 3.17
C GLY A 103 16.75 11.14 3.42
N ASP A 104 17.33 11.58 4.53
CA ASP A 104 18.71 11.34 4.90
C ASP A 104 18.79 10.93 6.39
N LEU A 105 19.04 9.66 6.65
CA LEU A 105 19.20 9.13 8.02
C LEU A 105 20.42 9.73 8.74
N THR A 106 21.38 10.30 8.01
CA THR A 106 22.56 10.96 8.60
C THR A 106 22.29 12.42 8.98
N LYS A 107 21.23 13.01 8.39
CA LYS A 107 20.79 14.39 8.65
C LYS A 107 19.27 14.44 8.84
N PRO A 108 18.74 13.74 9.86
CA PRO A 108 17.32 13.69 10.08
C PRO A 108 16.78 15.09 10.42
N TYR A 109 15.53 15.35 10.02
CA TYR A 109 14.79 16.50 10.52
C TYR A 109 14.74 16.46 12.04
N ARG A 110 15.12 17.57 12.68
CA ARG A 110 15.13 17.71 14.13
C ARG A 110 13.87 18.42 14.58
N PHE A 111 12.98 17.68 15.23
CA PHE A 111 11.77 18.24 15.82
C PHE A 111 12.13 19.27 16.90
N ALA A 112 11.46 20.41 16.86
CA ALA A 112 11.48 21.36 17.96
C ALA A 112 10.86 20.73 19.22
N PRO A 113 11.20 21.23 20.43
CA PRO A 113 10.59 20.73 21.67
C PRO A 113 9.05 20.80 21.65
N ALA A 114 8.48 21.86 21.08
CA ALA A 114 7.03 22.03 20.96
C ALA A 114 6.38 20.98 20.03
N GLU A 115 7.03 20.64 18.93
CA GLU A 115 6.55 19.63 17.98
C GLU A 115 6.63 18.21 18.57
N THR A 116 7.73 17.93 19.28
CA THR A 116 7.91 16.69 20.02
C THR A 116 6.83 16.54 21.09
N LYS A 117 6.54 17.61 21.82
CA LYS A 117 5.44 17.63 22.79
C LYS A 117 4.10 17.38 22.11
N LEU A 118 3.83 18.02 20.97
CA LEU A 118 2.58 17.87 20.23
C LEU A 118 2.35 16.42 19.76
N LEU A 119 3.38 15.74 19.26
CA LEU A 119 3.30 14.32 18.86
C LEU A 119 3.03 13.42 20.08
N ASN A 120 3.76 13.64 21.18
CA ASN A 120 3.56 12.87 22.41
C ASN A 120 2.18 13.10 23.04
N ASP A 121 1.70 14.34 23.07
CA ASP A 121 0.36 14.67 23.58
C ASP A 121 -0.72 13.98 22.74
N THR A 122 -0.57 13.98 21.40
CA THR A 122 -1.47 13.29 20.47
C THR A 122 -1.52 11.79 20.76
N VAL A 123 -0.36 11.13 20.88
CA VAL A 123 -0.28 9.70 21.25
C VAL A 123 -0.80 9.45 22.68
N GLY A 124 -0.61 10.41 23.58
CA GLY A 124 -1.16 10.40 24.93
C GLY A 124 -2.70 10.33 24.93
N LYS A 125 -3.36 11.12 24.05
CA LYS A 125 -4.82 11.05 23.87
C LYS A 125 -5.29 9.68 23.40
N LEU A 126 -4.58 9.05 22.47
CA LEU A 126 -4.91 7.70 21.98
C LEU A 126 -4.82 6.62 23.08
N ASN A 127 -4.00 6.86 24.09
CA ASN A 127 -3.78 5.92 25.20
C ASN A 127 -4.57 6.26 26.48
N ASP A 128 -5.37 7.32 26.50
CA ASP A 128 -6.09 7.74 27.70
C ASP A 128 -7.18 6.71 28.07
N PRO A 129 -7.09 6.03 29.23
CA PRO A 129 -8.08 5.02 29.61
C PRO A 129 -9.45 5.61 29.97
N LYS A 130 -9.53 6.94 30.16
CA LYS A 130 -10.79 7.64 30.50
C LYS A 130 -11.60 8.01 29.26
N LEU A 131 -11.01 7.92 28.07
CA LEU A 131 -11.66 8.25 26.80
C LEU A 131 -12.10 6.97 26.09
N ASP A 132 -13.34 6.97 25.59
CA ASP A 132 -13.79 5.97 24.62
C ASP A 132 -13.06 6.15 23.27
N PRO A 133 -13.11 5.14 22.36
CA PRO A 133 -12.40 5.21 21.08
C PRO A 133 -12.71 6.46 20.24
N ASP A 134 -13.96 6.91 20.19
CA ASP A 134 -14.34 8.08 19.40
C ASP A 134 -13.84 9.38 20.06
N ALA A 135 -13.87 9.45 21.39
CA ALA A 135 -13.32 10.56 22.15
C ALA A 135 -11.79 10.63 21.98
N LYS A 136 -11.09 9.51 22.00
CA LYS A 136 -9.64 9.45 21.71
C LYS A 136 -9.31 10.04 20.35
N LYS A 137 -10.03 9.59 19.31
CA LYS A 137 -9.92 10.14 17.95
C LYS A 137 -10.14 11.65 17.94
N ARG A 138 -11.28 12.13 18.46
CA ARG A 138 -11.62 13.56 18.46
C ARG A 138 -10.61 14.42 19.22
N GLU A 139 -10.16 13.98 20.39
CA GLU A 139 -9.17 14.74 21.18
C GLU A 139 -7.79 14.76 20.51
N ALA A 140 -7.37 13.66 19.87
CA ALA A 140 -6.15 13.63 19.07
C ALA A 140 -6.25 14.59 17.87
N GLN A 141 -7.37 14.57 17.14
CA GLN A 141 -7.63 15.43 15.98
C GLN A 141 -7.70 16.94 16.33
N LYS A 142 -7.98 17.31 17.58
CA LYS A 142 -7.88 18.72 18.03
C LYS A 142 -6.44 19.21 18.10
N LEU A 143 -5.50 18.32 18.42
CA LEU A 143 -4.08 18.64 18.54
C LEU A 143 -3.42 18.72 17.15
N ILE A 144 -3.64 17.68 16.34
CA ILE A 144 -3.16 17.62 14.96
C ILE A 144 -4.39 17.34 14.09
N PRO A 145 -4.86 18.31 13.29
CA PRO A 145 -6.05 18.13 12.45
C PRO A 145 -5.88 17.05 11.38
N GLU A 146 -6.97 16.32 11.14
CA GLU A 146 -7.09 15.39 10.01
C GLU A 146 -6.87 16.09 8.67
N TYR A 147 -6.46 15.32 7.67
CA TYR A 147 -6.31 15.85 6.33
C TYR A 147 -7.67 15.97 5.64
N ARG A 148 -8.02 17.18 5.19
CA ARG A 148 -9.22 17.42 4.37
C ARG A 148 -8.83 18.00 3.01
N PRO A 149 -8.92 17.23 1.91
CA PRO A 149 -8.63 17.72 0.57
C PRO A 149 -9.35 19.04 0.27
N GLY A 150 -8.61 20.06 -0.18
CA GLY A 150 -9.15 21.36 -0.56
C GLY A 150 -9.53 22.31 0.59
N ALA A 151 -9.49 21.88 1.85
CA ALA A 151 -9.79 22.73 3.01
C ALA A 151 -8.54 23.24 3.74
N GLU A 152 -7.35 22.91 3.23
CA GLU A 152 -6.10 23.17 3.93
C GLU A 152 -5.24 24.23 3.28
N THR A 153 -4.65 25.01 4.16
CA THR A 153 -3.78 26.14 3.89
C THR A 153 -2.45 25.89 4.63
N ALA A 154 -1.34 26.42 4.12
CA ALA A 154 0.00 26.12 4.65
C ALA A 154 0.16 26.46 6.15
N ASP A 155 -0.61 27.44 6.65
CA ASP A 155 -0.69 27.86 8.06
C ASP A 155 -1.32 26.83 9.00
N LYS A 156 -2.00 25.80 8.48
CA LYS A 156 -2.49 24.68 9.30
C LYS A 156 -1.38 23.68 9.65
N ASN A 157 -0.22 23.78 9.01
CA ASN A 157 0.92 22.94 9.36
C ASN A 157 1.49 23.37 10.72
N LYS A 158 1.41 22.48 11.71
CA LYS A 158 1.95 22.70 13.06
C LYS A 158 3.44 22.36 13.17
N PHE A 159 4.05 21.95 12.07
CA PHE A 159 5.44 21.50 12.00
C PHE A 159 6.25 22.38 11.03
N GLY A 160 7.51 22.63 11.34
CA GLY A 160 8.43 23.49 10.59
C GLY A 160 8.98 22.88 9.30
N PHE A 161 8.26 21.95 8.68
CA PHE A 161 8.66 21.30 7.44
C PHE A 161 7.47 21.05 6.51
N SER A 162 7.74 20.89 5.22
CA SER A 162 6.82 20.31 4.25
C SER A 162 7.53 19.17 3.53
N LEU A 163 6.85 18.04 3.32
CA LEU A 163 7.39 16.98 2.46
C LEU A 163 7.37 17.46 1.01
N SER A 164 8.44 17.16 0.26
CA SER A 164 8.44 17.35 -1.19
C SER A 164 7.64 16.22 -1.86
N ASP A 165 7.13 16.47 -3.07
CA ASP A 165 6.47 15.42 -3.88
C ASP A 165 7.40 14.20 -4.07
N GLU A 166 8.71 14.41 -4.23
CA GLU A 166 9.70 13.33 -4.33
C GLU A 166 9.76 12.48 -3.06
N ARG A 167 9.74 13.12 -1.87
CA ARG A 167 9.75 12.39 -0.60
C ARG A 167 8.47 11.57 -0.41
N ILE A 168 7.32 12.14 -0.74
CA ILE A 168 6.04 11.42 -0.68
C ILE A 168 6.06 10.24 -1.66
N ALA A 169 6.55 10.44 -2.88
CA ALA A 169 6.66 9.36 -3.88
C ALA A 169 7.55 8.22 -3.38
N LYS A 170 8.69 8.51 -2.72
CA LYS A 170 9.59 7.49 -2.19
C LYS A 170 8.99 6.71 -1.01
N GLN A 171 8.22 7.38 -0.14
CA GLN A 171 7.46 6.70 0.92
C GLN A 171 6.44 5.75 0.29
N ALA A 172 5.72 6.23 -0.73
CA ALA A 172 4.73 5.45 -1.44
C ALA A 172 5.35 4.23 -2.16
N GLU A 173 6.53 4.38 -2.77
CA GLU A 173 7.28 3.31 -3.44
C GLU A 173 7.64 2.14 -2.50
N THR A 174 7.97 2.44 -1.25
CA THR A 174 8.31 1.41 -0.25
C THR A 174 7.11 0.52 0.01
N ALA A 175 5.96 1.11 0.34
CA ALA A 175 4.71 0.38 0.52
C ALA A 175 4.29 -0.33 -0.78
N TRP A 176 4.42 0.35 -1.92
CA TRP A 176 4.08 -0.18 -3.24
C TRP A 176 4.79 -1.50 -3.56
N SER A 177 6.06 -1.62 -3.20
CA SER A 177 6.85 -2.84 -3.45
C SER A 177 6.30 -4.07 -2.72
N GLU A 178 5.86 -3.91 -1.47
CA GLU A 178 5.25 -4.99 -0.69
C GLU A 178 3.88 -5.41 -1.26
N HIS A 179 3.08 -4.43 -1.70
CA HIS A 179 1.78 -4.71 -2.31
C HIS A 179 1.91 -5.31 -3.72
N ARG A 180 2.97 -4.95 -4.45
CA ARG A 180 3.29 -5.55 -5.74
C ARG A 180 3.57 -7.04 -5.60
N GLU A 181 4.36 -7.45 -4.61
CA GLU A 181 4.62 -8.87 -4.38
C GLU A 181 3.34 -9.64 -4.03
N ARG A 182 2.43 -9.05 -3.24
CA ARG A 182 1.10 -9.64 -2.99
C ARG A 182 0.26 -9.79 -4.25
N ALA A 183 0.31 -8.81 -5.15
CA ALA A 183 -0.34 -8.90 -6.45
C ALA A 183 0.27 -10.04 -7.29
N PHE A 184 1.60 -10.16 -7.30
CA PHE A 184 2.30 -11.25 -8.00
C PHE A 184 2.05 -12.63 -7.38
N ASP A 185 1.89 -12.75 -6.06
CA ASP A 185 1.44 -13.99 -5.43
C ASP A 185 0.06 -14.41 -5.91
N THR A 186 -0.84 -13.45 -6.14
CA THR A 186 -2.15 -13.73 -6.75
C THR A 186 -2.00 -14.23 -8.19
N VAL A 187 -1.07 -13.66 -8.97
CA VAL A 187 -0.73 -14.16 -10.32
C VAL A 187 -0.21 -15.60 -10.25
N ARG A 188 0.72 -15.90 -9.34
CA ARG A 188 1.26 -17.26 -9.14
C ARG A 188 0.16 -18.26 -8.82
N GLN A 189 -0.71 -17.94 -7.86
CA GLN A 189 -1.84 -18.80 -7.48
C GLN A 189 -2.83 -19.03 -8.62
N GLN A 190 -3.11 -18.02 -9.44
CA GLN A 190 -4.04 -18.15 -10.57
C GLN A 190 -3.43 -18.88 -11.77
N ALA A 191 -2.13 -18.74 -11.99
CA ALA A 191 -1.39 -19.47 -13.03
C ALA A 191 -1.26 -20.96 -12.68
N ASP A 192 -0.97 -21.29 -11.41
CA ASP A 192 -0.92 -22.68 -10.92
C ASP A 192 -2.26 -23.41 -11.13
N LYS A 193 -3.39 -22.76 -10.80
CA LYS A 193 -4.74 -23.26 -11.08
C LYS A 193 -5.01 -23.53 -12.57
N ARG A 194 -4.23 -22.95 -13.47
CA ARG A 194 -4.30 -23.12 -14.93
C ARG A 194 -3.24 -24.09 -15.46
N GLY A 195 -2.49 -24.75 -14.59
CA GLY A 195 -1.45 -25.71 -14.95
C GLY A 195 -0.23 -25.09 -15.63
N TRP A 196 0.04 -23.80 -15.37
CA TRP A 196 1.28 -23.15 -15.81
C TRP A 196 2.45 -23.68 -14.98
N SER A 197 3.61 -23.83 -15.62
CA SER A 197 4.84 -24.13 -14.88
C SER A 197 5.33 -22.87 -14.16
N LYS A 198 6.18 -23.06 -13.14
CA LYS A 198 6.83 -21.95 -12.44
C LYS A 198 7.56 -21.02 -13.40
N GLU A 199 8.27 -21.57 -14.39
CA GLU A 199 9.03 -20.81 -15.37
C GLU A 199 8.12 -19.95 -16.26
N GLN A 200 6.96 -20.49 -16.67
CA GLN A 200 5.95 -19.74 -17.44
C GLN A 200 5.38 -18.58 -16.61
N THR A 201 5.07 -18.85 -15.34
CA THR A 201 4.56 -17.87 -14.40
C THR A 201 5.58 -16.76 -14.13
N ASP A 202 6.83 -17.11 -13.83
CA ASP A 202 7.90 -16.16 -13.52
C ASP A 202 8.23 -15.30 -14.76
N ALA A 203 8.28 -15.89 -15.95
CA ALA A 203 8.46 -15.14 -17.20
C ALA A 203 7.32 -14.13 -17.45
N TYR A 204 6.07 -14.53 -17.16
CA TYR A 204 4.94 -13.61 -17.31
C TYR A 204 4.96 -12.50 -16.25
N ILE A 205 5.29 -12.81 -14.99
CA ILE A 205 5.46 -11.79 -13.94
C ILE A 205 6.55 -10.78 -14.31
N GLU A 206 7.68 -11.23 -14.85
CA GLU A 206 8.72 -10.33 -15.34
C GLU A 206 8.20 -9.43 -16.49
N SER A 207 7.39 -10.01 -17.38
CA SER A 207 6.72 -9.24 -18.43
C SER A 207 5.70 -8.22 -17.89
N LEU A 208 5.13 -8.43 -16.69
CA LEU A 208 4.21 -7.49 -16.05
C LEU A 208 4.91 -6.29 -15.40
N LYS A 209 6.18 -6.37 -15.03
CA LYS A 209 6.90 -5.25 -14.39
C LYS A 209 6.93 -4.00 -15.30
N GLY A 210 6.68 -2.82 -14.76
CA GLY A 210 6.59 -1.57 -15.52
C GLY A 210 5.33 -1.46 -16.40
N THR A 211 4.23 -2.15 -16.09
CA THR A 211 3.02 -2.16 -16.94
C THR A 211 1.81 -1.55 -16.25
N ARG A 212 0.80 -1.15 -17.03
CA ARG A 212 -0.46 -0.65 -16.46
C ARG A 212 -1.22 -1.71 -15.66
N GLN A 213 -1.16 -2.97 -16.10
CA GLN A 213 -1.77 -4.11 -15.41
C GLN A 213 -1.15 -4.30 -14.02
N GLU A 214 0.17 -4.20 -13.91
CA GLU A 214 0.84 -4.23 -12.61
C GLU A 214 0.36 -3.09 -11.72
N ILE A 215 0.23 -1.87 -12.24
CA ILE A 215 -0.25 -0.73 -11.43
C ILE A 215 -1.66 -0.99 -10.90
N ALA A 216 -2.57 -1.44 -11.76
CA ALA A 216 -3.94 -1.75 -11.36
C ALA A 216 -3.99 -2.84 -10.28
N LEU A 217 -3.33 -3.98 -10.50
CA LEU A 217 -3.33 -5.10 -9.55
C LEU A 217 -2.63 -4.74 -8.23
N THR A 218 -1.55 -3.97 -8.29
CA THR A 218 -0.83 -3.50 -7.11
C THR A 218 -1.70 -2.52 -6.30
N SER A 219 -2.43 -1.61 -6.96
CA SER A 219 -3.37 -0.71 -6.27
C SER A 219 -4.50 -1.49 -5.58
N MET A 220 -5.02 -2.54 -6.22
CA MET A 220 -6.02 -3.40 -5.58
C MET A 220 -5.45 -4.10 -4.33
N ALA A 221 -4.24 -4.65 -4.43
CA ALA A 221 -3.53 -5.24 -3.30
C ALA A 221 -3.17 -4.22 -2.22
N PHE A 222 -2.88 -2.97 -2.59
CA PHE A 222 -2.70 -1.83 -1.68
C PHE A 222 -3.92 -1.64 -0.79
N ASN A 223 -5.09 -1.73 -1.40
CA ASN A 223 -6.38 -1.56 -0.75
C ASN A 223 -6.88 -2.81 -0.02
N GLY A 224 -6.04 -3.83 0.15
CA GLY A 224 -6.43 -5.07 0.81
C GLY A 224 -7.48 -5.88 0.03
N VAL A 225 -7.70 -5.58 -1.25
CA VAL A 225 -8.71 -6.26 -2.07
C VAL A 225 -8.02 -7.26 -3.00
N PRO A 226 -8.01 -8.57 -2.64
CA PRO A 226 -7.47 -9.58 -3.53
C PRO A 226 -8.32 -9.65 -4.81
N ALA A 227 -7.66 -9.74 -5.96
CA ALA A 227 -8.31 -9.73 -7.27
C ALA A 227 -8.14 -11.06 -8.03
N PRO A 228 -8.44 -12.23 -7.43
CA PRO A 228 -8.12 -13.52 -8.03
C PRO A 228 -8.87 -13.75 -9.36
N LYS A 229 -10.13 -13.33 -9.46
CA LYS A 229 -10.92 -13.48 -10.68
C LYS A 229 -10.46 -12.53 -11.78
N ALA A 230 -10.17 -11.26 -11.46
CA ALA A 230 -9.58 -10.32 -12.42
C ALA A 230 -8.22 -10.79 -12.93
N THR A 231 -7.37 -11.29 -12.03
CA THR A 231 -6.06 -11.88 -12.36
C THR A 231 -6.22 -13.12 -13.24
N GLY A 232 -7.20 -13.98 -12.93
CA GLY A 232 -7.52 -15.12 -13.76
C GLY A 232 -7.95 -14.72 -15.19
N ALA A 233 -8.83 -13.72 -15.30
CA ALA A 233 -9.26 -13.19 -16.59
C ALA A 233 -8.10 -12.56 -17.40
N MET A 234 -7.14 -11.92 -16.72
CA MET A 234 -5.90 -11.46 -17.35
C MET A 234 -5.10 -12.63 -17.95
N LEU A 235 -4.94 -13.73 -17.22
CA LEU A 235 -4.25 -14.93 -17.70
C LEU A 235 -5.02 -15.66 -18.83
N ASP A 236 -6.34 -15.48 -18.89
CA ASP A 236 -7.20 -16.06 -19.93
C ASP A 236 -7.40 -15.15 -21.15
N ASN A 237 -6.73 -13.99 -21.18
CA ASN A 237 -6.92 -12.91 -22.17
C ASN A 237 -8.40 -12.54 -22.35
N ASP A 238 -9.10 -12.30 -21.24
CA ASP A 238 -10.48 -11.82 -21.21
C ASP A 238 -10.57 -10.42 -20.57
N PRO A 239 -10.28 -9.34 -21.34
CA PRO A 239 -10.29 -7.98 -20.81
C PRO A 239 -11.68 -7.56 -20.31
N ALA A 240 -12.76 -8.09 -20.90
CA ALA A 240 -14.12 -7.78 -20.46
C ALA A 240 -14.41 -8.34 -19.06
N THR A 241 -14.03 -9.59 -18.79
CA THR A 241 -14.14 -10.17 -17.44
C THR A 241 -13.22 -9.47 -16.46
N MET A 242 -11.95 -9.21 -16.81
CA MET A 242 -11.03 -8.49 -15.92
C MET A 242 -11.61 -7.13 -15.51
N ARG A 243 -12.09 -6.36 -16.50
CA ARG A 243 -12.69 -5.05 -16.26
C ARG A 243 -13.92 -5.12 -15.37
N LYS A 244 -14.82 -6.08 -15.61
CA LYS A 244 -16.02 -6.30 -14.78
C LYS A 244 -15.63 -6.57 -13.33
N GLU A 245 -14.70 -7.50 -13.12
CA GLU A 245 -14.31 -7.94 -11.79
C GLU A 245 -13.69 -6.79 -10.98
N ILE A 246 -12.85 -5.97 -11.61
CA ILE A 246 -12.31 -4.76 -10.97
C ILE A 246 -13.43 -3.74 -10.72
N LEU A 247 -14.22 -3.41 -11.74
CA LEU A 247 -15.13 -2.28 -11.68
C LEU A 247 -16.34 -2.49 -10.76
N TYR A 248 -16.92 -3.69 -10.81
CA TYR A 248 -18.21 -4.00 -10.18
C TYR A 248 -18.07 -4.97 -9.01
N ASP A 249 -17.24 -6.01 -9.17
CA ASP A 249 -17.22 -7.13 -8.20
C ASP A 249 -16.18 -6.94 -7.08
N SER A 250 -15.39 -5.85 -7.10
CA SER A 250 -14.33 -5.57 -6.12
C SER A 250 -14.60 -4.36 -5.21
N ASN A 251 -15.83 -3.83 -5.23
CA ASN A 251 -16.32 -2.81 -4.30
C ASN A 251 -17.37 -3.40 -3.34
N ALA A 252 -16.94 -4.37 -2.52
CA ALA A 252 -17.84 -5.14 -1.65
C ALA A 252 -18.55 -4.29 -0.58
N ASP A 253 -17.89 -3.23 -0.10
CA ASP A 253 -18.43 -2.36 0.96
C ASP A 253 -19.30 -1.21 0.44
N GLU A 254 -19.58 -1.18 -0.87
CA GLU A 254 -20.46 -0.18 -1.50
C GLU A 254 -20.03 1.28 -1.21
N SER A 255 -18.73 1.51 -1.01
CA SER A 255 -18.20 2.83 -0.73
C SER A 255 -18.07 3.67 -2.00
N ARG A 256 -18.55 4.91 -1.95
CA ARG A 256 -18.47 5.85 -3.08
C ARG A 256 -17.03 6.16 -3.49
N GLY A 257 -16.11 6.31 -2.53
CA GLY A 257 -14.70 6.58 -2.81
C GLY A 257 -14.02 5.42 -3.54
N ILE A 258 -14.40 4.20 -3.18
CA ILE A 258 -13.88 2.97 -3.80
C ILE A 258 -14.37 2.84 -5.24
N ALA A 259 -15.61 3.23 -5.57
CA ALA A 259 -16.14 3.12 -6.93
C ALA A 259 -15.31 3.92 -7.97
N THR A 260 -14.93 5.16 -7.67
CA THR A 260 -14.08 5.98 -8.56
C THR A 260 -12.67 5.37 -8.71
N ARG A 261 -12.11 4.85 -7.61
CA ARG A 261 -10.82 4.14 -7.62
C ARG A 261 -10.88 2.89 -8.52
N ARG A 262 -11.89 2.03 -8.35
CA ARG A 262 -12.08 0.83 -9.17
C ARG A 262 -12.24 1.16 -10.64
N ARG A 263 -12.86 2.29 -10.97
CA ARG A 263 -12.91 2.77 -12.34
C ARG A 263 -11.53 3.06 -12.91
N ALA A 264 -10.71 3.82 -12.20
CA ALA A 264 -9.35 4.14 -12.65
C ALA A 264 -8.47 2.89 -12.75
N GLU A 265 -8.56 1.96 -11.80
CA GLU A 265 -7.84 0.68 -11.86
C GLU A 265 -8.28 -0.18 -13.06
N ALA A 266 -9.58 -0.23 -13.34
CA ALA A 266 -10.11 -0.93 -14.50
C ALA A 266 -9.64 -0.29 -15.81
N ASP A 267 -9.60 1.04 -15.88
CA ASP A 267 -9.08 1.79 -17.04
C ASP A 267 -7.57 1.57 -17.24
N LEU A 268 -6.78 1.53 -16.17
CA LEU A 268 -5.36 1.16 -16.22
C LEU A 268 -5.18 -0.27 -16.72
N ALA A 269 -5.90 -1.24 -16.14
CA ALA A 269 -5.74 -2.65 -16.44
C ALA A 269 -6.06 -3.01 -17.90
N THR A 270 -7.13 -2.43 -18.45
CA THR A 270 -7.72 -2.90 -19.71
C THR A 270 -7.77 -1.84 -20.82
N GLY A 271 -7.43 -0.59 -20.51
CA GLY A 271 -7.63 0.53 -21.42
C GLY A 271 -9.12 0.80 -21.71
N SER A 272 -9.36 1.65 -22.72
CA SER A 272 -10.72 1.96 -23.17
C SER A 272 -11.34 0.78 -23.95
N PRO A 273 -12.58 0.36 -23.61
CA PRO A 273 -13.30 -0.66 -24.39
C PRO A 273 -13.51 -0.32 -25.87
N SER A 274 -13.46 0.97 -26.26
CA SER A 274 -13.62 1.38 -27.66
C SER A 274 -12.50 0.88 -28.58
N GLY A 275 -11.32 0.55 -28.01
CA GLY A 275 -10.18 0.01 -28.76
C GLY A 275 -10.11 -1.51 -28.80
N TRP A 276 -11.04 -2.22 -28.16
CA TRP A 276 -11.01 -3.69 -28.08
C TRP A 276 -11.50 -4.36 -29.37
N LYS A 277 -11.30 -5.68 -29.49
CA LYS A 277 -11.85 -6.44 -30.61
C LYS A 277 -13.39 -6.49 -30.54
N PRO A 278 -14.10 -6.64 -31.67
CA PRO A 278 -15.56 -6.67 -31.69
C PRO A 278 -16.19 -7.68 -30.72
N GLU A 279 -15.60 -8.87 -30.57
CA GLU A 279 -16.08 -9.90 -29.66
C GLU A 279 -15.92 -9.52 -28.18
N GLU A 280 -14.83 -8.83 -27.83
CA GLU A 280 -14.56 -8.32 -26.49
C GLU A 280 -15.49 -7.14 -26.16
N GLN A 281 -15.73 -6.25 -27.14
CA GLN A 281 -16.70 -5.16 -27.03
C GLN A 281 -18.12 -5.71 -26.84
N ALA A 282 -18.50 -6.76 -27.56
CA ALA A 282 -19.81 -7.39 -27.42
C ALA A 282 -19.99 -8.01 -26.03
N LYS A 283 -18.97 -8.72 -25.52
CA LYS A 283 -18.95 -9.22 -24.13
C LYS A 283 -19.08 -8.09 -23.12
N TRP A 284 -18.32 -7.01 -23.29
CA TRP A 284 -18.40 -5.85 -22.40
C TRP A 284 -19.77 -5.19 -22.43
N LYS A 285 -20.36 -5.03 -23.62
CA LYS A 285 -21.71 -4.49 -23.80
C LYS A 285 -22.74 -5.37 -23.11
N ALA A 286 -22.58 -6.70 -23.11
CA ALA A 286 -23.46 -7.60 -22.37
C ALA A 286 -23.34 -7.37 -20.85
N VAL A 287 -22.11 -7.21 -20.33
CA VAL A 287 -21.86 -6.85 -18.92
C VAL A 287 -22.53 -5.53 -18.56
N GLU A 288 -22.31 -4.47 -19.36
CA GLU A 288 -22.88 -3.14 -19.14
C GLU A 288 -24.42 -3.13 -19.20
N ASN A 289 -25.01 -4.06 -19.95
CA ASN A 289 -26.46 -4.22 -20.04
C ASN A 289 -27.08 -5.04 -18.92
N SER A 290 -26.27 -5.72 -18.10
CA SER A 290 -26.73 -6.48 -16.94
C SER A 290 -27.45 -5.60 -15.92
N THR A 291 -28.32 -6.20 -15.11
CA THR A 291 -29.06 -5.51 -14.06
C THR A 291 -28.10 -4.96 -13.00
N GLU A 292 -27.08 -5.73 -12.65
CA GLU A 292 -26.07 -5.44 -11.65
C GLU A 292 -25.23 -4.21 -12.06
N ALA A 293 -24.71 -4.18 -13.29
CA ALA A 293 -23.93 -3.04 -13.79
C ALA A 293 -24.76 -1.75 -13.85
N LYS A 294 -26.02 -1.84 -14.28
CA LYS A 294 -26.95 -0.70 -14.30
C LYS A 294 -27.27 -0.19 -12.90
N ALA A 295 -27.51 -1.09 -11.95
CA ALA A 295 -27.75 -0.73 -10.56
C ALA A 295 -26.52 -0.05 -9.94
N TYR A 296 -25.32 -0.61 -10.16
CA TYR A 296 -24.07 -0.05 -9.68
C TYR A 296 -23.82 1.36 -10.23
N ARG A 297 -23.96 1.56 -11.55
CA ARG A 297 -23.83 2.89 -12.17
C ARG A 297 -24.83 3.91 -11.61
N LYS A 298 -26.06 3.48 -11.35
CA LYS A 298 -27.09 4.33 -10.73
C LYS A 298 -26.72 4.72 -9.29
N ALA A 299 -26.10 3.81 -8.53
CA ALA A 299 -25.65 4.06 -7.17
C ALA A 299 -24.42 5.00 -7.10
N TYR A 300 -23.53 4.95 -8.11
CA TYR A 300 -22.26 5.69 -8.13
C TYR A 300 -22.07 6.58 -9.38
N PRO A 301 -23.00 7.49 -9.71
CA PRO A 301 -22.97 8.23 -10.97
C PRO A 301 -21.65 9.01 -11.20
N LYS A 302 -21.08 9.59 -10.13
CA LYS A 302 -19.82 10.34 -10.19
C LYS A 302 -18.61 9.54 -10.68
N ALA A 303 -18.57 8.24 -10.40
CA ALA A 303 -17.51 7.35 -10.90
C ALA A 303 -17.60 7.13 -12.43
N PHE A 304 -18.71 7.52 -13.05
CA PHE A 304 -19.01 7.33 -14.48
C PHE A 304 -19.30 8.64 -15.23
N GLU A 305 -19.17 9.80 -14.59
CA GLU A 305 -19.32 11.11 -15.24
C GLU A 305 -18.21 11.29 -16.29
N GLN A 306 -18.61 11.63 -17.52
CA GLN A 306 -17.67 11.90 -18.61
C GLN A 306 -16.80 13.12 -18.25
N GLY A 307 -15.48 12.97 -18.34
CA GLY A 307 -14.52 14.05 -18.03
C GLY A 307 -13.79 13.92 -16.69
N GLN A 308 -14.05 12.87 -15.90
CA GLN A 308 -13.06 12.45 -14.90
C GLN A 308 -11.77 12.10 -15.65
N PRO A 309 -10.61 12.64 -15.24
CA PRO A 309 -9.36 12.35 -15.91
C PRO A 309 -9.10 10.85 -15.81
N SER A 310 -9.36 10.14 -16.91
CA SER A 310 -8.68 8.88 -17.15
C SER A 310 -7.19 9.20 -17.07
N PRO A 311 -6.37 8.42 -16.33
CA PRO A 311 -4.92 8.58 -16.33
C PRO A 311 -4.32 8.43 -17.74
N ASP A 312 -5.14 8.07 -18.72
CA ASP A 312 -4.81 7.99 -20.12
C ASP A 312 -5.62 8.97 -20.98
N THR A 313 -4.91 9.59 -21.94
CA THR A 313 -5.35 10.50 -23.01
C THR A 313 -5.37 12.01 -22.71
N LYS A 314 -4.19 12.61 -22.61
CA LYS A 314 -3.71 13.25 -23.84
C LYS A 314 -2.74 12.25 -24.47
N ASP A 315 -2.76 12.10 -25.79
CA ASP A 315 -1.64 11.53 -26.55
C ASP A 315 -0.33 11.90 -25.88
N PRO A 316 0.72 11.05 -25.90
CA PRO A 316 2.02 11.44 -25.36
C PRO A 316 2.28 12.83 -25.87
N MET A 317 2.22 13.81 -24.97
CA MET A 317 2.63 15.15 -25.30
C MET A 317 4.03 14.91 -25.80
N SER A 318 4.26 15.07 -27.11
CA SER A 318 5.61 15.03 -27.66
C SER A 318 6.45 15.81 -26.67
N THR A 319 7.59 15.24 -26.27
CA THR A 319 8.57 15.91 -25.41
C THR A 319 8.87 17.32 -25.91
N ASP A 320 8.66 17.57 -27.22
CA ASP A 320 8.74 18.89 -27.85
C ASP A 320 7.72 19.89 -27.29
N SER A 321 6.48 19.48 -26.97
CA SER A 321 5.44 20.36 -26.43
C SER A 321 5.66 20.74 -24.96
N LEU A 322 6.34 19.89 -24.18
CA LEU A 322 6.72 20.19 -22.80
C LEU A 322 7.93 21.14 -22.76
N ILE A 323 8.91 20.89 -23.64
CA ILE A 323 10.07 21.78 -23.84
C ILE A 323 9.62 23.13 -24.41
N GLU A 324 8.68 23.17 -25.37
CA GLU A 324 8.12 24.43 -25.88
C GLU A 324 7.32 25.18 -24.81
N ARG A 325 6.56 24.49 -23.95
CA ARG A 325 5.88 25.15 -22.81
C ARG A 325 6.86 25.70 -21.77
N LEU A 326 7.96 25.01 -21.49
CA LEU A 326 9.02 25.50 -20.60
C LEU A 326 9.84 26.64 -21.21
N LYS A 327 9.95 26.70 -22.54
CA LYS A 327 10.52 27.84 -23.27
C LYS A 327 9.57 29.03 -23.34
N ALA A 328 8.25 28.79 -23.47
CA ALA A 328 7.23 29.83 -23.56
C ALA A 328 6.85 30.43 -22.19
N ASN A 329 6.96 29.65 -21.11
CA ASN A 329 6.79 30.09 -19.72
C ASN A 329 7.96 29.59 -18.88
N PRO A 330 9.15 30.22 -18.99
CA PRO A 330 10.24 29.93 -18.08
C PRO A 330 9.74 30.18 -16.65
N LEU A 331 9.95 29.19 -15.77
CA LEU A 331 9.64 29.35 -14.35
C LEU A 331 10.27 30.65 -13.84
N PRO A 332 9.56 31.47 -13.05
CA PRO A 332 10.14 32.67 -12.48
C PRO A 332 11.41 32.24 -11.72
N ARG A 333 12.56 32.80 -12.12
CA ARG A 333 13.78 32.65 -11.34
C ARG A 333 13.46 33.18 -9.95
N PHE A 334 13.52 32.32 -8.95
CA PHE A 334 13.54 32.71 -7.55
C PHE A 334 14.87 33.44 -7.30
N GLU A 335 14.94 34.73 -7.63
CA GLU A 335 16.01 35.65 -7.22
C GLU A 335 15.71 36.23 -5.83
N GLY A 336 15.18 35.40 -4.93
CA GLY A 336 15.06 35.72 -3.51
C GLY A 336 16.17 35.01 -2.75
N GLN A 337 17.17 35.75 -2.26
CA GLN A 337 18.02 35.24 -1.20
C GLN A 337 17.11 34.75 -0.05
N PRO A 338 17.33 33.54 0.49
CA PRO A 338 16.59 33.10 1.67
C PRO A 338 16.82 34.12 2.78
N ALA A 339 15.72 34.57 3.42
CA ALA A 339 15.81 35.44 4.58
C ALA A 339 16.73 34.78 5.63
N PRO A 340 17.68 35.52 6.22
CA PRO A 340 18.54 34.95 7.24
C PRO A 340 17.68 34.49 8.43
N TRP A 341 17.96 33.28 8.90
CA TRP A 341 17.38 32.72 10.11
C TRP A 341 17.66 33.66 11.30
N PRO A 342 16.71 33.88 12.23
CA PRO A 342 16.97 34.64 13.44
C PRO A 342 18.06 33.95 14.26
N THR A 343 19.08 34.72 14.65
CA THR A 343 20.15 34.24 15.53
C THR A 343 19.63 33.95 16.93
N ALA A 344 20.24 32.99 17.62
CA ALA A 344 19.81 32.44 18.91
C ALA A 344 19.61 33.48 20.04
N SER A 345 20.06 34.72 19.85
CA SER A 345 19.88 35.84 20.78
C SER A 345 18.50 36.52 20.72
N GLN A 346 17.59 36.11 19.83
CA GLN A 346 16.24 36.69 19.69
C GLN A 346 15.12 35.87 20.35
N TRP A 347 15.45 34.78 21.04
CA TRP A 347 14.47 33.97 21.76
C TRP A 347 14.21 34.55 23.15
N PRO A 348 12.93 34.70 23.58
CA PRO A 348 12.62 35.10 24.94
C PRO A 348 13.17 34.04 25.91
N GLN A 349 14.10 34.44 26.77
CA GLN A 349 14.63 33.61 27.84
C GLN A 349 13.49 33.24 28.81
N PRO A 350 13.39 31.97 29.25
CA PRO A 350 12.44 31.59 30.28
C PRO A 350 12.75 32.35 31.57
N LYS A 351 11.73 32.96 32.17
CA LYS A 351 11.83 33.60 33.49
C LYS A 351 12.12 32.53 34.53
N ASP A 352 13.14 32.77 35.34
CA ASP A 352 13.58 31.93 36.45
C ASP A 352 12.39 31.58 37.37
N GLY A 353 12.06 30.29 37.42
CA GLY A 353 11.15 29.72 38.40
C GLY A 353 11.96 29.31 39.64
N GLY A 354 11.72 30.03 40.74
CA GLY A 354 12.39 29.82 42.02
C GLY A 354 12.23 28.40 42.56
N ALA A 355 13.33 27.89 43.08
CA ALA A 355 13.39 26.68 43.90
C ALA A 355 13.27 27.10 45.37
N ASP A 356 12.24 26.60 46.06
CA ASP A 356 12.17 26.57 47.51
C ASP A 356 11.62 25.21 47.97
N GLY A 357 12.41 24.55 48.80
CA GLY A 357 11.95 23.68 49.89
C GLY A 357 11.58 22.24 49.57
N ALA A 358 12.51 21.31 49.80
CA ALA A 358 12.16 19.99 50.31
C ALA A 358 13.22 19.49 51.30
N ASP A 359 12.70 19.22 52.49
CA ASP A 359 13.28 18.90 53.78
C ASP A 359 14.06 17.58 53.82
N GLU A 360 14.99 17.51 54.76
CA GLU A 360 15.87 16.38 55.03
C GLU A 360 15.11 15.21 55.67
N GLY A 361 15.44 13.98 55.27
CA GLY A 361 14.90 12.76 55.86
C GLY A 361 15.91 11.62 55.75
N ASP A 362 16.80 11.58 56.73
CA ASP A 362 17.83 10.56 56.99
C ASP A 362 17.21 9.19 57.35
N GLY A 363 17.92 8.10 57.03
CA GLY A 363 17.73 6.81 57.69
C GLY A 363 17.75 5.56 56.81
N GLY A 364 18.84 4.77 56.93
CA GLY A 364 18.76 3.30 56.93
C GLY A 364 19.47 2.59 55.77
N GLY A 365 20.63 2.00 56.06
CA GLY A 365 21.50 1.34 55.09
C GLY A 365 21.31 -0.18 54.92
N GLY A 366 21.69 -0.64 53.71
CA GLY A 366 22.31 -1.93 53.36
C GLY A 366 21.46 -3.22 53.41
N PRO A 367 21.88 -4.33 52.74
CA PRO A 367 23.08 -4.53 51.91
C PRO A 367 22.82 -5.12 50.50
N GLY A 368 23.77 -4.86 49.58
CA GLY A 368 24.47 -5.87 48.76
C GLY A 368 23.74 -6.59 47.61
N PRO A 369 24.22 -6.48 46.35
CA PRO A 369 23.59 -7.09 45.17
C PRO A 369 23.99 -8.57 45.03
N GLN A 370 23.05 -9.40 44.57
CA GLN A 370 23.35 -10.74 44.06
C GLN A 370 23.28 -10.72 42.53
N ASP A 371 24.39 -11.14 41.95
CA ASP A 371 24.60 -11.35 40.51
C ASP A 371 23.59 -12.35 39.93
N ALA A 372 22.98 -11.98 38.80
CA ALA A 372 22.32 -12.91 37.90
C ALA A 372 22.80 -12.66 36.46
N PRO A 373 23.05 -13.73 35.68
CA PRO A 373 23.92 -13.69 34.52
C PRO A 373 23.27 -13.05 33.29
N MET A 374 24.10 -12.33 32.53
CA MET A 374 23.82 -11.85 31.19
C MET A 374 23.50 -13.00 30.24
N GLY A 375 22.23 -13.09 29.82
CA GLY A 375 21.86 -13.83 28.62
C GLY A 375 22.20 -12.99 27.38
N GLN A 376 23.13 -13.49 26.57
CA GLN A 376 23.33 -13.03 25.20
C GLN A 376 22.03 -13.26 24.41
N THR A 377 21.42 -12.19 23.92
CA THR A 377 20.38 -12.28 22.88
C THR A 377 21.00 -11.86 21.56
N ASP A 378 20.98 -12.77 20.59
CA ASP A 378 21.46 -12.58 19.22
C ASP A 378 20.78 -11.37 18.54
N PRO A 379 21.52 -10.53 17.80
CA PRO A 379 20.98 -9.35 17.13
C PRO A 379 20.32 -9.60 15.75
N GLU A 380 20.01 -10.84 15.36
CA GLU A 380 19.56 -11.15 13.98
C GLU A 380 18.04 -11.31 13.76
N ASP A 381 17.17 -11.15 14.76
CA ASP A 381 15.73 -11.45 14.59
C ASP A 381 14.80 -10.22 14.44
N PHE A 382 15.34 -9.03 14.14
CA PHE A 382 14.54 -7.78 14.09
C PHE A 382 13.90 -7.43 12.73
N THR A 383 14.00 -8.28 11.71
CA THR A 383 13.47 -7.98 10.35
C THR A 383 12.23 -8.79 9.94
N ARG A 384 11.60 -9.55 10.84
CA ARG A 384 10.35 -10.28 10.55
C ARG A 384 9.19 -9.85 11.44
N SER A 385 8.79 -8.58 11.35
CA SER A 385 7.48 -8.12 11.82
C SER A 385 7.00 -6.89 11.04
N PHE A 386 6.98 -6.98 9.71
CA PHE A 386 6.13 -6.13 8.87
C PHE A 386 4.98 -6.99 8.32
N GLY A 387 4.24 -7.59 9.24
CA GLY A 387 2.96 -8.23 8.95
C GLY A 387 1.88 -7.16 9.03
N SER A 388 1.53 -6.60 7.87
CA SER A 388 0.23 -6.00 7.55
C SER A 388 -0.84 -6.06 8.66
N GLY A 389 -0.81 -5.06 9.55
CA GLY A 389 -1.89 -4.74 10.49
C GLY A 389 -3.06 -4.01 9.82
N LEU A 390 -3.48 -4.49 8.66
CA LEU A 390 -4.66 -4.05 7.91
C LEU A 390 -5.66 -5.20 7.73
N GLY A 391 -5.55 -6.25 8.54
CA GLY A 391 -6.49 -7.37 8.61
C GLY A 391 -7.22 -7.38 9.94
N LEU A 392 -8.56 -7.31 9.88
CA LEU A 392 -9.55 -7.14 10.95
C LEU A 392 -9.76 -5.70 11.42
N LEU A 393 -10.34 -4.89 10.54
CA LEU A 393 -11.53 -4.09 10.86
C LEU A 393 -12.48 -4.12 9.66
#